data_AF-A0A926TH70-F1
#
_entry.id   AF-A0A926TH70-F1
#
_cell.length_a   1.000
_cell.length_b   1.000
_cell.length_c   1.000
_cell.angle_alpha   90.00
_cell.angle_beta   90.00
_cell.angle_gamma   90.00
#
_symmetry.space_group_name_H-M   'P 1'
#
loop_
_entity.id
_entity.type
_entity.pdbx_description
1 polymer ?
#
loop_
_entity_poly.entity_id
_entity_poly.type
_entity_poly.pdbx_seq_one_letter_code
_entity_poly.pdbx_strand_id
1 'polypeptide(L)'
;MSNHVSADLLGPATIPWDTFEDILRRLHKEQIYLHPHQLAEFLVYHGLPVDLCYVPKHLKQKAQKINDNYQGDWARQEAISQPHSLFSFE
;
A
#
# COMPACT_ATOMS: atom_id res chain seq x y z
N MET A 1 -2.02 -22.62 -40.50
CA MET A 1 -2.77 -21.36 -40.70
C MET A 1 -3.24 -20.89 -39.35
N SER A 2 -3.06 -19.60 -39.09
CA SER A 2 -3.07 -18.89 -37.82
C SER A 2 -4.22 -19.18 -36.85
N ASN A 3 -3.94 -19.08 -35.55
CA ASN A 3 -4.46 -17.95 -34.76
C ASN A 3 -3.52 -17.61 -33.61
N HIS A 4 -2.85 -16.47 -33.79
CA HIS A 4 -2.24 -15.66 -32.76
C HIS A 4 -3.26 -15.39 -31.66
N VAL A 5 -2.95 -15.76 -30.42
CA VAL A 5 -3.55 -15.11 -29.25
C VAL A 5 -2.49 -14.13 -28.74
N SER A 6 -2.68 -12.86 -29.09
CA SER A 6 -1.86 -11.75 -28.63
C SER A 6 -1.91 -11.67 -27.11
N ALA A 7 -0.75 -11.79 -26.46
CA ALA A 7 -0.55 -11.56 -25.04
C ALA A 7 -0.19 -10.09 -24.73
N ASP A 8 -0.68 -9.17 -25.56
CA ASP A 8 -0.62 -7.73 -25.32
C ASP A 8 -1.99 -7.29 -24.82
N LEU A 9 -2.13 -7.03 -23.51
CA LEU A 9 -3.11 -6.13 -22.85
C LEU A 9 -3.28 -6.43 -21.34
N LEU A 10 -2.19 -6.68 -20.61
CA LEU A 10 -2.19 -6.44 -19.17
C LEU A 10 -1.32 -5.21 -18.93
N GLY A 11 -1.95 -4.03 -18.95
CA GLY A 11 -1.38 -2.83 -18.33
C GLY A 11 -0.98 -3.16 -16.87
N PRO A 12 -0.10 -2.37 -16.24
CA PRO A 12 0.43 -2.70 -14.92
C PRO A 12 -0.74 -2.98 -13.98
N ALA A 13 -0.94 -4.27 -13.63
CA ALA A 13 -1.97 -4.68 -12.72
C ALA A 13 -1.68 -3.95 -11.43
N THR A 14 -2.47 -2.91 -11.14
CA THR A 14 -2.44 -2.22 -9.86
C THR A 14 -2.95 -3.25 -8.87
N ILE A 15 -2.02 -3.95 -8.22
CA ILE A 15 -2.36 -4.89 -7.16
C ILE A 15 -2.99 -4.03 -6.07
N PRO A 16 -4.29 -4.19 -5.76
CA PRO A 16 -4.92 -3.41 -4.72
C PRO A 16 -4.18 -3.65 -3.41
N TRP A 17 -3.99 -2.59 -2.62
CA TRP A 17 -3.40 -2.71 -1.29
C TRP A 17 -4.16 -3.76 -0.48
N ASP A 18 -3.43 -4.73 0.08
CA ASP A 18 -4.03 -5.79 0.85
C ASP A 18 -4.73 -5.24 2.09
N THR A 19 -5.90 -5.79 2.42
CA THR A 19 -6.61 -5.36 3.62
C THR A 19 -5.81 -5.70 4.87
N PHE A 20 -6.12 -5.01 5.98
CA PHE A 20 -5.50 -5.29 7.27
C PHE A 20 -5.61 -6.79 7.66
N GLU A 21 -6.76 -7.40 7.40
CA GLU A 21 -7.02 -8.82 7.66
C GLU A 21 -6.22 -9.73 6.73
N ASP A 22 -6.03 -9.34 5.46
CA ASP A 22 -5.20 -10.09 4.52
C ASP A 22 -3.73 -10.08 4.93
N ILE A 23 -3.22 -8.94 5.39
CA ILE A 23 -1.86 -8.82 5.92
C ILE A 23 -1.70 -9.75 7.14
N LEU A 24 -2.62 -9.71 8.10
CA LEU A 24 -2.59 -10.61 9.26
C LEU A 24 -2.63 -12.09 8.85
N ARG A 25 -3.50 -12.45 7.91
CA ARG A 25 -3.64 -13.82 7.42
C ARG A 25 -2.37 -14.32 6.76
N ARG A 26 -1.68 -13.47 5.99
CA ARG A 26 -0.39 -13.79 5.36
C ARG A 26 0.70 -14.01 6.40
N LEU A 27 0.83 -13.12 7.37
CA LEU A 27 1.79 -13.28 8.47
C LEU A 27 1.58 -14.59 9.24
N HIS A 28 0.33 -14.90 9.57
CA HIS A 28 -0.01 -16.15 10.24
C HIS A 28 0.29 -17.39 9.38
N LYS A 29 0.07 -17.32 8.07
CA LYS A 29 0.44 -18.39 7.13
C LYS A 29 1.95 -18.62 7.10
N GLU A 30 2.73 -17.56 7.28
CA GLU A 30 4.19 -17.60 7.37
C GLU A 30 4.71 -17.99 8.76
N GLN A 31 3.84 -18.45 9.67
CA GLN A 31 4.17 -18.79 11.06
C GLN A 31 4.67 -17.59 11.88
N ILE A 32 4.40 -16.37 11.43
CA ILE A 32 4.69 -15.13 12.17
C ILE A 32 3.41 -14.75 12.91
N TYR A 33 3.37 -15.02 14.20
CA TYR A 33 2.25 -14.62 15.04
C TYR A 33 2.44 -13.19 15.54
N LEU A 34 1.62 -12.26 15.04
CA LEU A 34 1.63 -10.87 15.44
C LEU A 34 0.27 -10.51 16.01
N HIS A 35 0.23 -9.90 17.19
CA HIS A 35 -1.04 -9.47 17.75
C HIS A 35 -1.62 -8.35 16.87
N PRO A 36 -2.93 -8.35 16.55
CA PRO A 36 -3.52 -7.33 15.68
C PRO A 36 -3.23 -5.89 16.12
N HIS A 37 -3.17 -5.64 17.43
CA HIS A 37 -2.83 -4.31 17.94
C HIS A 37 -1.38 -3.89 17.61
N GLN A 38 -0.43 -4.83 17.60
CA GLN A 38 0.96 -4.54 17.25
C GLN A 38 1.10 -4.21 15.77
N LEU A 39 0.39 -4.95 14.89
CA LEU A 39 0.34 -4.60 13.48
C LEU A 39 -0.30 -3.22 13.28
N ALA A 40 -1.40 -2.95 13.99
CA ALA A 40 -2.09 -1.67 13.89
C ALA A 40 -1.20 -0.50 14.34
N GLU A 41 -0.49 -0.64 15.45
CA GLU A 41 0.50 0.35 15.91
C GLU A 41 1.61 0.57 14.89
N PHE A 42 2.14 -0.51 14.32
CA PHE A 42 3.17 -0.45 13.28
C PHE A 42 2.68 0.34 12.05
N LEU A 43 1.50 0.01 11.52
CA LEU A 43 0.94 0.70 10.35
C LEU A 43 0.70 2.19 10.63
N VAL A 44 0.13 2.52 11.80
CA VAL A 44 -0.08 3.92 12.21
C VAL A 44 1.24 4.68 12.38
N TYR A 45 2.27 4.02 12.89
CA TYR A 45 3.60 4.61 13.02
C TYR A 45 4.19 4.96 11.66
N HIS A 46 4.00 4.09 10.67
CA HIS A 46 4.50 4.25 9.30
C HIS A 46 3.59 5.06 8.36
N GLY A 47 2.46 5.58 8.84
CA GLY A 47 1.55 6.37 8.00
C GLY A 47 0.76 5.53 7.00
N LEU A 48 0.57 4.25 7.29
CA LEU A 48 -0.18 3.30 6.46
C LEU A 48 -1.61 3.13 6.97
N PRO A 49 -2.56 2.85 6.07
CA PRO A 49 -3.96 2.69 6.42
C PRO A 49 -4.14 1.45 7.29
N VAL A 50 -5.07 1.53 8.24
CA VAL A 50 -5.30 0.49 9.24
C VAL A 50 -6.78 0.38 9.58
N ASP A 51 -7.24 -0.81 9.97
CA ASP A 51 -8.58 -0.96 10.52
C ASP A 51 -8.63 -0.44 11.97
N LEU A 52 -9.49 0.57 12.19
CA LEU A 52 -9.69 1.27 13.46
C LEU A 52 -10.20 0.37 14.59
N CYS A 53 -10.74 -0.81 14.27
CA CYS A 53 -11.17 -1.80 15.26
C CYS A 53 -9.99 -2.32 16.08
N TYR A 54 -8.81 -2.43 15.47
CA TYR A 54 -7.60 -2.96 16.09
C TYR A 54 -6.65 -1.89 16.63
N VAL A 55 -6.98 -0.61 16.40
CA VAL A 55 -6.15 0.53 16.83
C VAL A 55 -6.45 0.88 18.29
N PRO A 56 -5.42 0.98 19.16
CA PRO A 56 -5.56 1.47 20.52
C PRO A 56 -6.21 2.85 20.58
N LYS A 57 -7.03 3.11 21.62
CA LYS A 57 -7.80 4.37 21.74
C LYS A 57 -6.96 5.64 21.57
N HIS A 58 -5.72 5.65 22.07
CA HIS A 58 -4.82 6.80 22.01
C HIS A 58 -4.27 7.08 20.60
N LEU A 59 -4.33 6.11 19.69
CA LEU A 59 -3.88 6.25 18.29
C LEU A 59 -5.03 6.42 17.29
N LYS A 60 -6.28 6.24 17.71
CA LYS A 60 -7.44 6.26 16.79
C LYS A 60 -7.55 7.55 15.99
N GLN A 61 -7.32 8.71 16.60
CA GLN A 61 -7.37 9.99 15.88
C GLN A 61 -6.28 10.09 14.80
N LYS A 62 -5.07 9.61 15.11
CA LYS A 62 -3.96 9.56 14.13
C LYS A 62 -4.27 8.59 13.00
N ALA A 63 -4.77 7.41 13.34
CA ALA A 63 -5.17 6.39 12.37
C ALA A 63 -6.28 6.88 11.43
N GLN A 64 -7.32 7.54 11.98
CA GLN A 64 -8.38 8.14 11.18
C GLN A 64 -7.81 9.14 10.17
N LYS A 65 -6.94 10.04 10.63
CA LYS A 65 -6.30 11.01 9.73
C LYS A 65 -5.47 10.34 8.65
N ILE A 66 -4.76 9.25 8.96
CA ILE A 66 -3.99 8.50 7.96
C ILE A 66 -4.94 7.91 6.93
N ASN A 67 -5.99 7.20 7.37
CA ASN A 67 -6.97 6.58 6.48
C ASN A 67 -7.67 7.61 5.58
N ASP A 68 -8.06 8.76 6.13
CA ASP A 68 -8.73 9.84 5.38
C ASP A 68 -7.83 10.47 4.31
N ASN A 69 -6.53 10.53 4.57
CA ASN A 69 -5.54 11.10 3.64
C ASN A 69 -4.85 10.03 2.78
N TYR A 70 -5.19 8.75 2.96
CA TYR A 70 -4.55 7.67 2.22
C TYR A 70 -5.10 7.63 0.79
N GLN A 71 -4.28 8.07 -0.16
CA GLN A 71 -4.62 8.08 -1.59
C GLN A 71 -4.22 6.79 -2.33
N GLY A 72 -3.80 5.74 -1.60
CA GLY A 72 -3.31 4.50 -2.21
C GLY A 72 -1.95 4.65 -2.89
N ASP A 73 -1.58 3.64 -3.70
CA ASP A 73 -0.36 3.61 -4.51
C ASP A 73 -0.26 4.74 -5.56
N TRP A 74 -1.30 5.57 -5.73
CA TRP A 74 -1.29 6.70 -6.67
C TRP A 74 -0.35 7.82 -6.23
N ALA A 75 -0.08 7.97 -4.93
CA ALA A 75 0.91 8.93 -4.44
C ALA A 75 2.36 8.59 -4.88
N ARG A 76 2.63 7.35 -5.33
CA ARG A 76 3.94 6.98 -5.90
C ARG A 76 4.11 7.41 -7.36
N GLN A 77 3.04 7.67 -8.11
CA GLN A 77 3.16 8.03 -9.53
C GLN A 77 3.52 9.50 -9.76
N GLU A 78 3.08 10.41 -8.88
CA GLU A 78 3.44 11.83 -9.00
C GLU A 78 4.91 12.10 -8.64
N ALA A 79 5.51 11.28 -7.76
CA ALA A 79 6.93 11.39 -7.42
C ALA A 79 7.89 10.93 -8.55
N ILE A 80 7.39 10.14 -9.51
CA ILE A 80 8.19 9.63 -10.66
C ILE A 80 8.00 10.53 -11.90
N SER A 81 7.10 11.51 -11.85
CA SER A 81 6.82 12.44 -12.97
C SER A 81 7.61 13.75 -12.88
N GLN A 82 8.83 13.73 -12.31
CA GLN A 82 9.82 14.78 -12.53
C GLN A 82 10.70 14.32 -13.71
N PRO A 83 10.42 14.74 -14.96
CA PRO A 83 11.35 14.48 -16.05
C PRO A 83 12.68 15.14 -15.72
N HIS A 84 13.74 14.34 -15.79
CA HIS A 84 15.13 14.78 -15.80
C HIS A 84 15.25 16.09 -16.60
N SER A 85 15.41 17.22 -15.90
CA SER A 85 15.99 18.40 -16.53
C SER A 85 17.48 18.13 -16.61
N LEU A 86 17.88 17.59 -17.76
CA LEU A 86 19.25 17.51 -18.24
C LEU A 86 19.90 18.89 -18.08
N PHE A 87 20.76 19.03 -17.07
CA PHE A 87 21.80 20.04 -17.12
C PHE A 87 22.81 19.62 -18.19
N SER A 88 22.52 19.98 -19.44
CA SER A 88 23.55 20.25 -20.42
C SER A 88 23.97 21.70 -20.22
N PHE A 89 25.18 21.90 -19.72
CA PHE A 89 25.91 23.14 -19.98
C PHE A 89 27.24 22.76 -20.61
N GLU A 90 27.45 23.41 -21.76
CA GLU A 90 28.65 23.42 -22.59
C GLU A 90 29.93 23.77 -21.81
#